data_AF-V2V193-F1
#
_entry.id   AF-V2V193-F1
#
_cell.length_a   1.000
_cell.length_b   1.000
_cell.length_c   1.000
_cell.angle_alpha   90.00
_cell.angle_beta   90.00
_cell.angle_gamma   90.00
#
_symmetry.space_group_name_H-M   'P 1'
#
loop_
_entity.id
_entity.type
_entity.pdbx_description
1 polymer ?
#
loop_
_entity_poly.entity_id
_entity_poly.type
_entity_poly.pdbx_seq_one_letter_code
_entity_poly.pdbx_strand_id
1 'polypeptide(L)'
;MAHGKSVKLFLVDGTPNGILTAEIINWTGHILSAPRSKLKDLIQREECQQSTGIYFLVGSDESNSTYPLVYIGESDNIAQRLAQHNRTEESGGKDFWNKVCVVTGKDQNITKAHIKYLESRLIDIALSNGQSQLKNGTAHIYNRLPESDIADMEYFLEQIQVILPVLGYEFLKEQKRPSELKTSTIIPPTPQVSENMYSSAMEGLIEQPAEFYLSVKGIEAKAKVIDGEFYVLKGSQVRQDVSQPEHSYMVNLRPNLLDNGTIDPLTFTFTKDYLFKSPSAAGAVITGRASNGRKEWKQVGTDLTFGEWNEDQVNGEYEEILHLETKTSQIQNLYHQFKDAFLNLDVGLEKVIKKKYIAFKKNDFNVAVIYVFPSKIHINLQQREGILKDESGLLEYNTAQKHPFYTATSNNDLEYITSIVKNLADF
;
A
#
# COMPACT_ATOMS: atom_id res chain seq x y z
N MET A 1 -20.34 -4.08 -4.63
CA MET A 1 -19.72 -4.98 -3.64
C MET A 1 -18.77 -5.89 -4.38
N ALA A 2 -17.52 -6.03 -3.94
CA ALA A 2 -16.61 -7.00 -4.55
C ALA A 2 -17.09 -8.42 -4.21
N HIS A 3 -17.29 -9.26 -5.23
CA HIS A 3 -17.66 -10.65 -5.02
C HIS A 3 -16.40 -11.49 -4.76
N GLY A 4 -16.45 -12.37 -3.77
CA GLY A 4 -15.37 -13.32 -3.52
C GLY A 4 -15.12 -14.21 -4.74
N LYS A 5 -13.85 -14.50 -5.02
CA LYS A 5 -13.42 -15.41 -6.09
C LYS A 5 -12.73 -16.63 -5.48
N SER A 6 -13.09 -17.82 -5.93
CA SER A 6 -12.42 -19.05 -5.54
C SER A 6 -11.36 -19.42 -6.57
N VAL A 7 -10.09 -19.45 -6.14
CA VAL A 7 -8.95 -19.90 -6.94
C VAL A 7 -8.58 -21.30 -6.49
N LYS A 8 -8.52 -22.25 -7.42
CA LYS A 8 -8.07 -23.62 -7.17
C LYS A 8 -6.64 -23.78 -7.68
N LEU A 9 -5.72 -24.04 -6.77
CA LEU A 9 -4.32 -24.38 -7.07
C LEU A 9 -4.12 -25.88 -6.96
N PHE A 10 -3.42 -26.45 -7.93
CA PHE A 10 -3.07 -27.87 -7.92
C PHE A 10 -1.58 -28.07 -8.22
N LEU A 11 -0.89 -28.73 -7.29
CA LEU A 11 0.54 -29.05 -7.37
C LEU A 11 0.67 -30.38 -8.10
N VAL A 12 0.97 -30.34 -9.40
CA VAL A 12 1.03 -31.54 -10.26
C VAL A 12 2.06 -32.54 -9.75
N ASP A 13 3.22 -32.04 -9.31
CA ASP A 13 4.31 -32.86 -8.78
C ASP A 13 4.21 -33.06 -7.25
N GLY A 14 3.15 -32.57 -6.60
CA GLY A 14 3.02 -32.56 -5.14
C GLY A 14 4.00 -31.60 -4.42
N THR A 15 4.76 -30.79 -5.15
CA THR A 15 5.74 -29.83 -4.60
C THR A 15 5.50 -28.42 -5.12
N PRO A 16 5.77 -27.37 -4.32
CA PRO A 16 5.60 -25.98 -4.75
C PRO A 16 6.61 -25.55 -5.83
N ASN A 17 7.73 -26.30 -5.96
CA ASN A 17 8.77 -26.05 -6.97
C ASN A 17 8.56 -26.88 -8.26
N GLY A 18 7.45 -27.61 -8.37
CA GLY A 18 7.09 -28.38 -9.56
C GLY A 18 6.20 -27.59 -10.53
N ILE A 19 5.49 -28.32 -11.37
CA ILE A 19 4.42 -27.73 -12.19
C ILE A 19 3.21 -27.42 -11.28
N LEU A 20 2.76 -26.17 -11.34
CA LEU A 20 1.55 -25.68 -10.69
C LEU A 20 0.49 -25.44 -11.75
N THR A 21 -0.75 -25.81 -11.45
CA THR A 21 -1.90 -25.40 -12.25
C THR A 21 -2.86 -24.55 -11.43
N ALA A 22 -3.54 -23.60 -12.07
CA ALA A 22 -4.46 -22.70 -11.41
C ALA A 22 -5.69 -22.41 -12.27
N GLU A 23 -6.85 -22.29 -11.60
CA GLU A 23 -8.11 -21.91 -12.23
C GLU A 23 -9.00 -21.12 -11.28
N ILE A 24 -9.83 -20.23 -11.83
CA ILE A 24 -10.93 -19.59 -11.11
C ILE A 24 -12.21 -20.39 -11.38
N ILE A 25 -13.03 -20.65 -10.36
CA ILE A 25 -14.31 -21.34 -10.53
C ILE A 25 -15.18 -20.54 -11.51
N ASN A 26 -15.80 -21.23 -12.49
CA ASN A 26 -16.61 -20.66 -13.58
C ASN A 26 -15.85 -19.81 -14.61
N TRP A 27 -14.51 -19.82 -14.59
CA TRP A 27 -13.70 -19.23 -15.66
C TRP A 27 -13.16 -20.33 -16.58
N THR A 28 -13.21 -20.06 -17.89
CA THR A 28 -12.74 -20.97 -18.96
C THR A 28 -11.22 -20.97 -19.09
N GLY A 29 -10.51 -20.06 -18.44
CA GLY A 29 -9.05 -20.04 -18.44
C GLY A 29 -8.45 -21.15 -17.57
N HIS A 30 -7.28 -21.63 -18.01
CA HIS A 30 -6.44 -22.56 -17.29
C HIS A 30 -4.99 -22.09 -17.33
N ILE A 31 -4.34 -22.08 -16.17
CA ILE A 31 -2.97 -21.61 -16.02
C ILE A 31 -2.05 -22.75 -15.63
N LEU A 32 -0.88 -22.80 -16.25
CA LEU A 32 0.24 -23.65 -15.87
C LEU A 32 1.46 -22.78 -15.56
N SER A 33 2.06 -22.95 -14.39
CA SER A 33 3.27 -22.25 -13.97
C SER A 33 4.34 -23.27 -13.60
N ALA A 34 5.55 -23.10 -14.11
CA ALA A 34 6.66 -24.02 -13.81
C ALA A 34 8.02 -23.29 -13.84
N PRO A 35 9.02 -23.76 -13.07
CA PRO A 35 10.39 -23.33 -13.28
C PRO A 35 10.95 -23.86 -14.60
N ARG A 36 11.97 -23.21 -15.15
CA ARG A 36 12.65 -23.61 -16.40
C ARG A 36 13.20 -25.04 -16.34
N SER A 37 13.63 -25.50 -15.16
CA SER A 37 14.09 -26.88 -14.94
C SER A 37 13.01 -27.94 -15.21
N LYS A 38 11.73 -27.56 -15.13
CA LYS A 38 10.56 -28.42 -15.39
C LYS A 38 9.99 -28.26 -16.79
N LEU A 39 10.68 -27.53 -17.68
CA LEU A 39 10.19 -27.29 -19.03
C LEU A 39 9.92 -28.58 -19.82
N LYS A 40 10.80 -29.59 -19.69
CA LYS A 40 10.65 -30.87 -20.39
C LYS A 40 9.30 -31.53 -20.07
N ASP A 41 8.90 -31.52 -18.81
CA ASP A 41 7.65 -32.11 -18.34
C ASP A 41 6.46 -31.21 -18.72
N LEU A 42 6.64 -29.88 -18.65
CA LEU A 42 5.60 -28.90 -19.01
C LEU A 42 5.17 -29.01 -20.48
N ILE A 43 6.12 -29.07 -21.43
CA ILE A 43 5.81 -29.09 -22.87
C ILE A 43 5.17 -30.40 -23.35
N GLN A 44 5.19 -31.45 -22.52
CA GLN A 44 4.52 -32.72 -22.81
C GLN A 44 3.02 -32.69 -22.50
N ARG A 45 2.55 -31.66 -21.79
CA ARG A 45 1.16 -31.52 -21.40
C ARG A 45 0.27 -31.12 -22.58
N GLU A 46 -0.95 -31.65 -22.62
CA GLU A 46 -1.91 -31.40 -23.69
C GLU A 46 -2.23 -29.90 -23.82
N GLU A 47 -2.33 -29.19 -22.70
CA GLU A 47 -2.58 -27.75 -22.67
C GLU A 47 -1.50 -26.97 -23.44
N CYS A 48 -0.23 -27.41 -23.40
CA CYS A 48 0.86 -26.75 -24.13
C CYS A 48 0.92 -27.17 -25.61
N GLN A 49 0.44 -28.35 -25.96
CA GLN A 49 0.57 -28.91 -27.31
C GLN A 49 -0.62 -28.58 -28.22
N GLN A 50 -1.82 -28.59 -27.65
CA GLN A 50 -3.07 -28.55 -28.41
C GLN A 50 -3.85 -27.25 -28.22
N SER A 51 -3.57 -26.49 -27.17
CA SER A 51 -4.32 -25.27 -26.86
C SER A 51 -3.66 -24.04 -27.45
N THR A 52 -4.51 -23.14 -27.92
CA THR A 52 -4.14 -21.77 -28.30
C THR A 52 -4.13 -20.92 -27.04
N GLY A 53 -3.03 -20.19 -26.81
CA GLY A 53 -2.86 -19.44 -25.57
C GLY A 53 -1.72 -18.43 -25.61
N ILE A 54 -1.47 -17.87 -24.44
CA ILE A 54 -0.42 -16.89 -24.18
C ILE A 54 0.53 -17.46 -23.13
N TYR A 55 1.77 -16.98 -23.11
CA TYR A 55 2.76 -17.36 -22.12
C TYR A 55 3.64 -16.18 -21.73
N PHE A 56 4.18 -16.27 -20.51
CA PHE A 56 5.07 -15.32 -19.90
C PHE A 56 6.37 -16.03 -19.55
N LEU A 57 7.48 -15.59 -20.14
CA LEU A 57 8.82 -15.97 -19.67
C LEU A 57 9.28 -14.91 -18.68
N VAL A 58 9.59 -15.34 -17.46
CA VAL A 58 9.93 -14.46 -16.35
C VAL A 58 11.32 -14.81 -15.85
N GLY A 59 12.14 -13.78 -15.68
CA GLY A 59 13.47 -13.86 -15.14
C GLY A 59 13.74 -12.73 -14.16
N SER A 60 14.84 -12.86 -13.43
CA SER A 60 15.40 -11.83 -12.57
C SER A 60 16.74 -11.40 -13.15
N ASP A 61 17.03 -10.11 -13.10
CA ASP A 61 18.36 -9.62 -13.45
C ASP A 61 19.32 -9.82 -12.26
N GLU A 62 20.37 -10.61 -12.46
CA GLU A 62 21.40 -10.90 -11.45
C GLU A 62 22.20 -9.66 -11.05
N SER A 63 22.26 -8.65 -11.93
CA SER A 63 22.97 -7.38 -11.71
C SER A 63 22.15 -6.34 -10.94
N ASN A 64 20.91 -6.70 -10.55
CA ASN A 64 19.96 -5.95 -9.71
C ASN A 64 18.92 -5.14 -10.50
N SER A 65 17.81 -5.79 -10.87
CA SER A 65 16.58 -5.09 -11.27
C SER A 65 15.52 -5.19 -10.19
N THR A 66 14.95 -4.06 -9.80
CA THR A 66 13.81 -3.98 -8.86
C THR A 66 12.56 -4.70 -9.41
N TYR A 67 12.51 -4.88 -10.73
CA TYR A 67 11.42 -5.48 -11.48
C TYR A 67 11.87 -6.70 -12.29
N PRO A 68 11.00 -7.70 -12.48
CA PRO A 68 11.34 -8.88 -13.28
C PRO A 68 11.56 -8.51 -14.76
N LEU A 69 12.41 -9.29 -15.42
CA LEU A 69 12.48 -9.34 -16.87
C LEU A 69 11.31 -10.20 -17.36
N VAL A 70 10.50 -9.68 -18.28
CA VAL A 70 9.29 -10.37 -18.74
C VAL A 70 9.26 -10.39 -20.27
N TYR A 71 8.98 -11.55 -20.85
CA TYR A 71 8.60 -11.68 -22.25
C TYR A 71 7.20 -12.27 -22.34
N ILE A 72 6.33 -11.61 -23.08
CA ILE A 72 4.94 -12.02 -23.32
C ILE A 72 4.86 -12.56 -24.74
N GLY A 73 4.33 -13.76 -24.92
CA GLY A 73 4.22 -14.39 -26.23
C GLY A 73 2.87 -15.08 -26.43
N GLU A 74 2.38 -15.11 -27.66
CA GLU A 74 1.22 -15.90 -28.07
C GLU A 74 1.64 -17.15 -28.89
N SER A 75 0.90 -18.25 -28.77
CA SER A 75 1.02 -19.37 -29.70
C SER A 75 -0.20 -20.30 -29.72
N ASP A 76 -0.41 -20.92 -30.87
CA ASP A 76 -1.25 -22.09 -31.14
C ASP A 76 -0.53 -23.42 -30.86
N ASN A 77 0.81 -23.40 -30.71
CA ASN A 77 1.61 -24.52 -30.23
C ASN A 77 2.68 -24.00 -29.24
N ILE A 78 2.26 -23.83 -28.00
CA ILE A 78 3.08 -23.25 -26.93
C ILE A 78 4.29 -24.14 -26.64
N ALA A 79 4.13 -25.47 -26.67
CA ALA A 79 5.22 -26.44 -26.49
C ALA A 79 6.38 -26.19 -27.46
N GLN A 80 6.09 -26.01 -28.75
CA GLN A 80 7.10 -25.73 -29.76
C GLN A 80 7.78 -24.37 -29.52
N ARG A 81 7.02 -23.34 -29.15
CA ARG A 81 7.58 -22.01 -28.86
C ARG A 81 8.46 -22.00 -27.62
N LEU A 82 8.05 -22.65 -26.53
CA LEU A 82 8.85 -22.76 -25.32
C LEU A 82 10.14 -23.55 -25.58
N ALA A 83 10.09 -24.62 -26.38
CA ALA A 83 11.29 -25.37 -26.78
C ALA A 83 12.27 -24.52 -27.61
N GLN A 84 11.77 -23.62 -28.46
CA GLN A 84 12.61 -22.65 -29.18
C GLN A 84 13.27 -21.65 -28.23
N HIS A 85 12.49 -21.05 -27.31
CA HIS A 85 13.00 -20.08 -26.34
C HIS A 85 13.99 -20.67 -25.33
N ASN A 86 13.97 -21.98 -25.10
CA ASN A 86 14.92 -22.63 -24.19
C ASN A 86 16.33 -22.82 -24.76
N ARG A 87 16.51 -22.64 -26.06
CA ARG A 87 17.84 -22.68 -26.69
C ARG A 87 18.70 -21.52 -26.17
N THR A 88 20.01 -21.60 -26.39
CA THR A 88 20.93 -20.49 -26.07
C THR A 88 20.60 -19.27 -26.93
N GLU A 89 20.94 -18.08 -26.45
CA GLU A 89 20.76 -16.84 -27.21
C GLU A 89 21.48 -16.88 -28.57
N GLU A 90 22.68 -17.46 -28.64
CA GLU A 90 23.43 -17.69 -29.88
C GLU A 90 22.65 -18.55 -30.90
N SER A 91 21.79 -19.44 -30.41
CA SER A 91 20.94 -20.32 -31.22
C SER A 91 19.51 -19.77 -31.42
N GLY A 92 19.30 -18.48 -31.12
CA GLY A 92 18.03 -17.78 -31.28
C GLY A 92 17.01 -18.02 -30.16
N GLY A 93 17.44 -18.53 -29.01
CA GLY A 93 16.61 -18.67 -27.81
C GLY A 93 16.70 -17.46 -26.88
N LYS A 94 16.38 -17.65 -25.60
CA LYS A 94 16.33 -16.60 -24.56
C LYS A 94 16.90 -17.14 -23.27
N ASP A 95 17.98 -16.54 -22.77
CA ASP A 95 18.67 -17.09 -21.59
C ASP A 95 18.19 -16.48 -20.27
N PHE A 96 17.62 -15.27 -20.31
CA PHE A 96 17.27 -14.50 -19.11
C PHE A 96 16.21 -15.14 -18.18
N TRP A 97 15.38 -16.07 -18.67
CA TRP A 97 14.20 -16.53 -17.94
C TRP A 97 14.48 -17.79 -17.12
N ASN A 98 13.84 -17.88 -15.96
CA ASN A 98 13.94 -19.01 -15.03
C ASN A 98 12.57 -19.58 -14.62
N LYS A 99 11.48 -18.89 -14.94
CA LYS A 99 10.10 -19.34 -14.70
C LYS A 99 9.23 -19.05 -15.92
N VAL A 100 8.26 -19.92 -16.18
CA VAL A 100 7.26 -19.73 -17.24
C VAL A 100 5.86 -19.84 -16.66
N CYS A 101 4.96 -19.00 -17.15
CA CYS A 101 3.51 -19.09 -16.91
C CYS A 101 2.80 -19.18 -18.25
N VAL A 102 1.90 -20.13 -18.40
CA VAL A 102 1.11 -20.39 -19.62
C VAL A 102 -0.35 -20.21 -19.27
N VAL A 103 -1.10 -19.46 -20.08
CA VAL A 103 -2.54 -19.30 -19.96
C VAL A 103 -3.20 -19.80 -21.22
N THR A 104 -4.12 -20.73 -21.06
CA THR A 104 -4.84 -21.43 -22.13
C THR A 104 -6.34 -21.40 -21.85
N GLY A 105 -7.15 -21.68 -22.87
CA GLY A 105 -8.57 -22.00 -22.69
C GLY A 105 -8.76 -23.47 -22.38
N LYS A 106 -9.74 -23.81 -21.55
CA LYS A 106 -10.19 -25.19 -21.32
C LYS A 106 -11.02 -25.74 -22.48
N ASP A 107 -11.53 -24.85 -23.32
CA ASP A 107 -12.32 -25.14 -24.50
C ASP A 107 -11.63 -24.60 -25.75
N GLN A 108 -12.15 -24.99 -26.92
CA GLN A 108 -11.61 -24.58 -28.22
C GLN A 108 -12.16 -23.21 -28.69
N ASN A 109 -12.70 -22.40 -27.78
CA ASN A 109 -13.32 -21.11 -28.12
C ASN A 109 -12.29 -19.97 -28.26
N ILE A 110 -11.07 -20.15 -27.73
CA ILE A 110 -9.99 -19.17 -27.85
C ILE A 110 -9.26 -19.36 -29.19
N THR A 111 -9.42 -18.39 -30.10
CA THR A 111 -8.83 -18.42 -31.45
C THR A 111 -7.48 -17.68 -31.49
N LYS A 112 -6.78 -17.78 -32.64
CA LYS A 112 -5.55 -17.02 -32.89
C LYS A 112 -5.75 -15.50 -32.81
N ALA A 113 -6.92 -15.01 -33.22
CA ALA A 113 -7.23 -13.58 -33.14
C ALA A 113 -7.40 -13.13 -31.68
N HIS A 114 -8.06 -13.96 -30.85
CA HIS A 114 -8.22 -13.73 -29.41
C HIS A 114 -6.87 -13.60 -28.69
N ILE A 115 -5.94 -14.54 -28.91
CA ILE A 115 -4.64 -14.48 -28.21
C ILE A 115 -3.73 -13.36 -28.69
N LYS A 116 -3.85 -12.92 -29.95
CA LYS A 116 -3.15 -11.72 -30.43
C LYS A 116 -3.68 -10.45 -29.78
N TYR A 117 -5.00 -10.36 -29.60
CA TYR A 117 -5.62 -9.27 -28.84
C TYR A 117 -5.14 -9.26 -27.39
N LEU A 118 -5.21 -10.41 -26.72
CA LEU A 118 -4.73 -10.55 -25.33
C LEU A 118 -3.25 -10.19 -25.20
N GLU A 119 -2.37 -10.71 -26.07
CA GLU A 119 -0.94 -10.38 -26.06
C GLU A 119 -0.70 -8.87 -26.19
N SER A 120 -1.35 -8.21 -27.16
CA SER A 120 -1.27 -6.76 -27.33
C SER A 120 -1.66 -6.02 -26.05
N ARG A 121 -2.82 -6.36 -25.49
CA ARG A 121 -3.33 -5.71 -24.26
C ARG A 121 -2.45 -5.96 -23.04
N LEU A 122 -1.91 -7.16 -22.88
CA LEU A 122 -1.03 -7.51 -21.77
C LEU A 122 0.32 -6.79 -21.87
N ILE A 123 0.86 -6.61 -23.08
CA ILE A 123 2.04 -5.78 -23.32
C ILE A 123 1.75 -4.32 -22.96
N ASP A 124 0.62 -3.77 -23.39
CA ASP A 124 0.22 -2.40 -23.08
C ASP A 124 0.07 -2.17 -21.57
N ILE A 125 -0.52 -3.12 -20.85
CA ILE A 125 -0.66 -3.07 -19.38
C ILE A 125 0.72 -3.16 -18.71
N ALA A 126 1.57 -4.10 -19.12
CA ALA A 126 2.90 -4.27 -18.54
C ALA A 126 3.78 -3.02 -18.75
N LEU A 127 3.68 -2.36 -19.91
CA LEU A 127 4.31 -1.06 -20.18
C LEU A 127 3.75 0.04 -19.29
N SER A 128 2.43 0.15 -19.21
CA SER A 128 1.75 1.22 -18.45
C SER A 128 1.99 1.15 -16.95
N ASN A 129 2.04 -0.06 -16.40
CA ASN A 129 2.30 -0.32 -14.98
C ASN A 129 3.74 -0.01 -14.57
N GLY A 130 4.71 -0.17 -15.48
CA GLY A 130 6.12 0.07 -15.17
C GLY A 130 6.70 -0.89 -14.12
N GLN A 131 6.06 -2.04 -13.88
CA GLN A 131 6.48 -3.04 -12.90
C GLN A 131 7.21 -4.25 -13.52
N SER A 132 7.71 -4.10 -14.75
CA SER A 132 8.54 -5.10 -15.43
C SER A 132 9.47 -4.43 -16.43
N GLN A 133 10.57 -5.12 -16.75
CA GLN A 133 11.36 -4.81 -17.94
C GLN A 133 10.94 -5.76 -19.05
N LEU A 134 10.18 -5.27 -20.02
CA LEU A 134 9.77 -6.09 -21.16
C LEU A 134 10.96 -6.39 -22.07
N LYS A 135 11.12 -7.67 -22.41
CA LYS A 135 12.07 -8.20 -23.40
C LYS A 135 11.41 -8.47 -24.75
N ASN A 136 10.14 -8.09 -24.90
CA ASN A 136 9.50 -7.97 -26.20
C ASN A 136 10.25 -6.92 -27.02
N GLY A 137 10.36 -7.13 -28.33
CA GLY A 137 10.88 -6.10 -29.24
C GLY A 137 9.82 -5.02 -29.44
N THR A 138 9.41 -4.79 -30.69
CA THR A 138 8.36 -3.82 -31.00
C THR A 138 6.98 -4.34 -30.55
N ALA A 139 6.24 -3.52 -29.80
CA ALA A 139 4.84 -3.80 -29.46
C ALA A 139 3.94 -3.50 -30.66
N HIS A 140 3.13 -4.46 -31.07
CA HIS A 140 2.15 -4.29 -32.13
C HIS A 140 0.75 -4.18 -31.53
N ILE A 141 0.07 -3.05 -31.75
CA ILE A 141 -1.33 -2.86 -31.35
C ILE A 141 -2.21 -3.74 -32.25
N TYR A 142 -3.01 -4.61 -31.63
CA TYR A 142 -3.96 -5.46 -32.33
C TYR A 142 -5.40 -5.18 -31.88
N ASN A 143 -6.19 -4.52 -32.74
CA ASN A 143 -7.58 -4.15 -32.46
C ASN A 143 -8.59 -4.79 -33.43
N ARG A 144 -8.27 -5.96 -34.00
CA ARG A 144 -9.13 -6.63 -35.00
C ARG A 144 -9.96 -7.74 -34.38
N LEU A 145 -10.96 -7.36 -33.58
CA LEU A 145 -11.99 -8.26 -33.06
C LEU A 145 -13.37 -7.57 -33.10
N PRO A 146 -14.46 -8.33 -33.27
CA PRO A 146 -15.82 -7.85 -33.00
C PRO A 146 -15.98 -7.34 -31.57
N GLU A 147 -16.95 -6.45 -31.35
CA GLU A 147 -17.24 -5.87 -30.02
C GLU A 147 -17.54 -6.93 -28.95
N SER A 148 -18.28 -7.99 -29.32
CA SER A 148 -18.57 -9.11 -28.41
C SER A 148 -17.30 -9.81 -27.95
N ASP A 149 -16.41 -10.12 -28.89
CA ASP A 149 -15.17 -10.86 -28.62
C ASP A 149 -14.20 -9.98 -27.81
N ILE A 150 -14.21 -8.66 -28.03
CA ILE A 150 -13.48 -7.71 -27.20
C ILE A 150 -14.00 -7.78 -25.76
N ALA A 151 -15.31 -7.70 -25.53
CA ALA A 151 -15.89 -7.75 -24.20
C ALA A 151 -15.52 -9.06 -23.46
N ASP A 152 -15.58 -10.19 -24.16
CA ASP A 152 -15.20 -11.49 -23.59
C ASP A 152 -13.70 -11.56 -23.26
N MET A 153 -12.83 -11.02 -24.13
CA MET A 153 -11.38 -11.00 -23.91
C MET A 153 -10.97 -10.03 -22.80
N GLU A 154 -11.67 -8.92 -22.62
CA GLU A 154 -11.45 -8.03 -21.49
C GLU A 154 -11.79 -8.72 -20.17
N TYR A 155 -12.92 -9.42 -20.10
CA TYR A 155 -13.25 -10.22 -18.92
C TYR A 155 -12.21 -11.31 -18.64
N PHE A 156 -11.72 -11.97 -19.70
CA PHE A 156 -10.66 -12.98 -19.60
C PHE A 156 -9.34 -12.36 -19.08
N LEU A 157 -9.00 -11.16 -19.54
CA LEU A 157 -7.84 -10.40 -19.11
C LEU A 157 -7.95 -9.99 -17.64
N GLU A 158 -9.11 -9.52 -17.19
CA GLU A 158 -9.36 -9.22 -15.77
C GLU A 158 -9.09 -10.45 -14.88
N GLN A 159 -9.49 -11.65 -15.34
CA GLN A 159 -9.23 -12.88 -14.60
C GLN A 159 -7.73 -13.19 -14.53
N ILE A 160 -6.98 -12.96 -15.62
CA ILE A 160 -5.51 -13.09 -15.64
C ILE A 160 -4.88 -12.14 -14.60
N GLN A 161 -5.31 -10.89 -14.53
CA GLN A 161 -4.78 -9.91 -13.58
C GLN A 161 -5.08 -10.27 -12.11
N VAL A 162 -6.17 -11.00 -11.85
CA VAL A 162 -6.51 -11.50 -10.51
C VAL A 162 -5.63 -12.69 -10.12
N ILE A 163 -5.45 -13.66 -11.00
CA ILE A 163 -4.82 -14.95 -10.65
C ILE A 163 -3.28 -14.90 -10.72
N LEU A 164 -2.69 -14.07 -11.57
CA LEU A 164 -1.23 -13.99 -11.69
C LEU A 164 -0.53 -13.56 -10.40
N PRO A 165 -1.00 -12.55 -9.64
CA PRO A 165 -0.42 -12.21 -8.34
C PRO A 165 -0.47 -13.37 -7.34
N VAL A 166 -1.52 -14.20 -7.36
CA VAL A 166 -1.64 -15.40 -6.52
C VAL A 166 -0.53 -16.41 -6.83
N LEU A 167 -0.04 -16.44 -8.06
CA LEU A 167 1.07 -17.29 -8.53
C LEU A 167 2.45 -16.62 -8.37
N GLY A 168 2.50 -15.44 -7.76
CA GLY A 168 3.72 -14.66 -7.54
C GLY A 168 4.16 -13.82 -8.75
N TYR A 169 3.26 -13.52 -9.67
CA TYR A 169 3.52 -12.67 -10.83
C TYR A 169 2.78 -11.33 -10.69
N GLU A 170 3.51 -10.28 -10.33
CA GLU A 170 2.89 -8.97 -10.00
C GLU A 170 2.91 -7.97 -11.17
N PHE A 171 3.61 -8.26 -12.27
CA PHE A 171 3.86 -7.30 -13.35
C PHE A 171 2.61 -6.83 -14.12
N LEU A 172 1.46 -7.51 -13.95
CA LEU A 172 0.16 -7.14 -14.53
C LEU A 172 -0.85 -6.62 -13.50
N LYS A 173 -0.45 -6.50 -12.22
CA LYS A 173 -1.34 -6.05 -11.17
C LYS A 173 -1.82 -4.62 -11.45
N GLU A 174 -3.13 -4.43 -11.47
CA GLU A 174 -3.72 -3.11 -11.65
C GLU A 174 -3.21 -2.15 -10.58
N GLN A 175 -2.67 -1.02 -11.02
CA GLN A 175 -2.23 0.04 -10.13
C GLN A 175 -3.42 0.92 -9.79
N LYS A 176 -3.87 0.91 -8.53
CA LYS A 176 -4.87 1.89 -8.09
C LYS A 176 -4.28 3.30 -8.25
N ARG A 177 -5.13 4.26 -8.61
CA ARG A 177 -4.78 5.69 -8.66
C ARG A 177 -5.54 6.46 -7.58
N PRO A 178 -5.13 6.35 -6.31
CA PRO A 178 -5.78 7.02 -5.19
C PRO A 178 -6.03 8.53 -5.39
N SER A 179 -5.19 9.22 -6.15
CA SER A 179 -5.33 10.65 -6.45
C SER A 179 -6.49 10.94 -7.43
N GLU A 180 -6.84 9.98 -8.29
CA GLU A 180 -7.93 10.10 -9.28
C GLU A 180 -9.29 9.63 -8.71
N LEU A 181 -9.29 8.87 -7.60
CA LEU A 181 -10.51 8.38 -6.93
C LEU A 181 -11.31 9.48 -6.21
N LYS A 182 -10.90 10.74 -6.30
CA LYS A 182 -11.68 11.91 -5.85
C LYS A 182 -12.49 12.48 -7.01
N THR A 183 -13.54 11.80 -7.48
CA THR A 183 -14.75 12.37 -8.15
C THR A 183 -15.61 11.22 -8.73
N SER A 184 -16.60 10.75 -7.97
CA SER A 184 -17.85 10.21 -8.53
C SER A 184 -18.92 10.09 -7.44
N THR A 185 -19.42 11.26 -7.04
CA THR A 185 -20.79 11.43 -6.58
C THR A 185 -21.38 12.61 -7.36
N ILE A 186 -21.43 12.50 -8.69
CA ILE A 186 -22.38 13.28 -9.47
C ILE A 186 -23.71 12.54 -9.36
N ILE A 187 -24.48 12.88 -8.34
CA ILE A 187 -25.91 12.58 -8.31
C ILE A 187 -26.53 13.46 -9.42
N PRO A 188 -27.26 12.90 -10.41
CA PRO A 188 -27.96 13.71 -11.39
C PRO A 188 -29.05 14.56 -10.70
N PRO A 189 -29.29 15.81 -11.14
CA PRO A 189 -30.22 16.70 -10.46
C PRO A 189 -31.66 16.26 -10.74
N THR A 190 -32.35 15.73 -9.73
CA THR A 190 -33.82 15.63 -9.70
C THR A 190 -34.32 15.81 -8.25
N PRO A 191 -35.57 16.24 -8.02
CA PRO A 191 -35.82 17.45 -7.25
C PRO A 191 -36.22 17.17 -5.80
N GLN A 192 -35.67 17.99 -4.90
CA GLN A 192 -36.20 18.40 -3.59
C GLN A 192 -36.85 17.29 -2.74
N VAL A 193 -36.02 16.49 -2.08
CA VAL A 193 -36.37 15.86 -0.81
C VAL A 193 -35.23 16.16 0.18
N SER A 194 -35.60 16.62 1.36
CA SER A 194 -34.77 17.23 2.41
C SER A 194 -33.39 16.59 2.63
N GLU A 195 -32.36 17.44 2.50
CA GLU A 195 -30.93 17.14 2.34
C GLU A 195 -30.18 16.74 3.63
N ASN A 196 -30.85 16.62 4.78
CA ASN A 196 -30.18 16.61 6.09
C ASN A 196 -30.28 15.32 6.92
N MET A 197 -30.69 14.17 6.34
CA MET A 197 -30.90 12.96 7.17
C MET A 197 -30.23 11.67 6.68
N TYR A 198 -29.53 11.69 5.54
CA TYR A 198 -28.94 10.47 4.96
C TYR A 198 -27.42 10.52 4.68
N SER A 199 -26.73 11.65 4.88
CA SER A 199 -25.27 11.74 4.65
C SER A 199 -24.44 11.14 5.78
N SER A 200 -24.79 11.40 7.05
CA SER A 200 -23.98 11.01 8.20
C SER A 200 -23.96 9.51 8.51
N ALA A 201 -24.97 8.76 8.07
CA ALA A 201 -25.08 7.31 8.33
C ALA A 201 -24.28 6.45 7.33
N MET A 202 -23.96 6.97 6.15
CA MET A 202 -23.24 6.22 5.11
C MET A 202 -21.74 6.54 5.06
N GLU A 203 -21.33 7.73 5.55
CA GLU A 203 -19.90 8.11 5.64
C GLU A 203 -19.10 7.25 6.63
N GLY A 204 -19.76 6.58 7.58
CA GLY A 204 -19.12 5.66 8.52
C GLY A 204 -18.89 4.22 8.01
N LEU A 205 -19.36 3.86 6.80
CA LEU A 205 -19.29 2.47 6.29
C LEU A 205 -18.22 2.26 5.22
N ILE A 206 -17.50 3.31 4.82
CA ILE A 206 -16.32 3.20 3.95
C ILE A 206 -15.11 3.56 4.81
N GLU A 207 -14.30 2.57 5.18
CA GLU A 207 -12.98 2.83 5.76
C GLU A 207 -12.23 3.76 4.81
N GLN A 208 -12.08 5.02 5.20
CA GLN A 208 -11.30 5.97 4.41
C GLN A 208 -9.85 5.48 4.38
N PRO A 209 -9.23 5.36 3.19
CA PRO A 209 -7.87 4.85 3.09
C PRO A 209 -6.92 5.76 3.87
N ALA A 210 -6.12 5.19 4.76
CA ALA A 210 -5.24 5.94 5.65
C ALA A 210 -4.24 6.79 4.84
N GLU A 211 -4.24 8.10 5.08
CA GLU A 211 -3.34 9.07 4.44
C GLU A 211 -2.08 9.28 5.28
N PHE A 212 -0.93 9.34 4.61
CA PHE A 212 0.38 9.55 5.22
C PHE A 212 1.12 10.69 4.54
N TYR A 213 2.03 11.31 5.28
CA TYR A 213 2.97 12.28 4.76
C TYR A 213 4.40 11.98 5.23
N LEU A 214 5.36 12.43 4.44
CA LEU A 214 6.78 12.46 4.77
C LEU A 214 7.28 13.87 4.50
N SER A 215 7.89 14.49 5.50
CA SER A 215 8.50 15.82 5.37
C SER A 215 9.94 15.80 5.90
N VAL A 216 10.91 16.06 5.01
CA VAL A 216 12.34 16.09 5.35
C VAL A 216 13.03 17.20 4.57
N LYS A 217 13.68 18.14 5.26
CA LYS A 217 14.51 19.21 4.67
C LYS A 217 13.83 19.95 3.49
N GLY A 218 12.55 20.28 3.63
CA GLY A 218 11.79 21.01 2.62
C GLY A 218 11.20 20.17 1.48
N ILE A 219 11.36 18.83 1.54
CA ILE A 219 10.66 17.90 0.65
C ILE A 219 9.39 17.44 1.32
N GLU A 220 8.27 17.52 0.59
CA GLU A 220 6.97 17.01 1.02
C GLU A 220 6.47 15.92 0.08
N ALA A 221 6.11 14.76 0.65
CA ALA A 221 5.49 13.67 -0.07
C ALA A 221 4.26 13.17 0.67
N LYS A 222 3.26 12.71 -0.09
CA LYS A 222 2.01 12.17 0.43
C LYS A 222 1.84 10.73 -0.05
N ALA A 223 1.21 9.92 0.78
CA ALA A 223 0.95 8.51 0.48
C ALA A 223 -0.41 8.07 1.00
N LYS A 224 -0.94 6.98 0.45
CA LYS A 224 -2.14 6.29 0.90
C LYS A 224 -1.88 4.81 1.07
N VAL A 225 -2.51 4.22 2.08
CA VAL A 225 -2.59 2.76 2.23
C VAL A 225 -3.96 2.31 1.74
N ILE A 226 -3.98 1.44 0.73
CA ILE A 226 -5.21 0.85 0.20
C ILE A 226 -5.00 -0.66 0.08
N ASP A 227 -5.88 -1.46 0.69
CA ASP A 227 -5.78 -2.94 0.72
C ASP A 227 -4.38 -3.44 1.19
N GLY A 228 -3.77 -2.73 2.14
CA GLY A 228 -2.43 -3.03 2.66
C GLY A 228 -1.27 -2.60 1.76
N GLU A 229 -1.54 -1.99 0.61
CA GLU A 229 -0.55 -1.52 -0.35
C GLU A 229 -0.20 -0.04 -0.16
N PHE A 230 1.08 0.31 -0.37
CA PHE A 230 1.59 1.65 -0.09
C PHE A 230 1.78 2.46 -1.38
N TYR A 231 0.87 3.40 -1.64
CA TYR A 231 0.89 4.26 -2.81
C TYR A 231 1.45 5.64 -2.46
N VAL A 232 2.52 6.07 -3.14
CA VAL A 232 2.93 7.48 -3.12
C VAL A 232 2.10 8.24 -4.14
N LEU A 233 1.56 9.38 -3.74
CA LEU A 233 0.62 10.15 -4.54
C LEU A 233 1.33 11.03 -5.56
N LYS A 234 0.68 11.22 -6.71
CA LYS A 234 1.02 12.25 -7.70
C LYS A 234 1.23 13.61 -7.03
N GLY A 235 2.26 14.32 -7.49
CA GLY A 235 2.66 15.62 -6.94
C GLY A 235 3.56 15.53 -5.71
N SER A 236 3.83 14.34 -5.17
CA SER A 236 4.83 14.16 -4.13
C SER A 236 6.22 14.55 -4.64
N GLN A 237 6.98 15.26 -3.82
CA GLN A 237 8.32 15.73 -4.16
C GLN A 237 9.38 14.68 -3.88
N VAL A 238 10.46 14.73 -4.65
CA VAL A 238 11.63 13.87 -4.53
C VAL A 238 12.84 14.77 -4.35
N ARG A 239 13.70 14.45 -3.39
CA ARG A 239 14.94 15.20 -3.18
C ARG A 239 15.87 14.99 -4.35
N GLN A 240 16.30 16.04 -5.04
CA GLN A 240 17.24 15.92 -6.17
C GLN A 240 18.57 15.25 -5.77
N ASP A 241 19.19 15.69 -4.68
CA ASP A 241 20.47 15.12 -4.22
C ASP A 241 20.30 13.73 -3.59
N VAL A 242 21.21 12.82 -3.97
CA VAL A 242 21.33 11.49 -3.37
C VAL A 242 22.56 11.45 -2.47
N SER A 243 22.36 11.21 -1.18
CA SER A 243 23.44 11.14 -0.19
C SER A 243 24.05 9.75 0.01
N GLN A 244 23.40 8.70 -0.50
CA GLN A 244 23.88 7.31 -0.50
C GLN A 244 23.64 6.67 -1.88
N PRO A 245 24.40 7.10 -2.91
CA PRO A 245 24.19 6.67 -4.29
C PRO A 245 24.38 5.16 -4.51
N GLU A 246 25.13 4.48 -3.65
CA GLU A 246 25.40 3.05 -3.69
C GLU A 246 24.23 2.17 -3.22
N HIS A 247 23.22 2.75 -2.57
CA HIS A 247 22.07 1.99 -2.10
C HIS A 247 21.24 1.45 -3.27
N SER A 248 20.79 0.19 -3.23
CA SER A 248 20.11 -0.48 -4.35
C SER A 248 18.92 0.30 -4.94
N TYR A 249 18.11 0.94 -4.08
CA TYR A 249 17.03 1.82 -4.52
C TYR A 249 17.50 3.04 -5.32
N MET A 250 18.70 3.57 -5.05
CA MET A 250 19.26 4.73 -5.75
C MET A 250 19.97 4.33 -7.04
N VAL A 251 20.55 3.14 -7.08
CA VAL A 251 21.21 2.59 -8.27
C VAL A 251 20.18 2.11 -9.29
N ASN A 252 19.08 1.50 -8.85
CA ASN A 252 18.18 0.78 -9.75
C ASN A 252 16.77 1.37 -9.81
N LEU A 253 16.08 1.46 -8.67
CA LEU A 253 14.67 1.84 -8.64
C LEU A 253 14.47 3.31 -9.05
N ARG A 254 15.19 4.23 -8.42
CA ARG A 254 15.01 5.66 -8.66
C ARG A 254 15.39 6.09 -10.08
N PRO A 255 16.49 5.62 -10.69
CA PRO A 255 16.78 5.88 -12.11
C PRO A 255 15.69 5.34 -13.02
N ASN A 256 15.22 4.10 -12.80
CA ASN A 256 14.13 3.53 -13.58
C ASN A 256 12.85 4.38 -13.51
N LEU A 257 12.53 4.93 -12.35
CA LEU A 257 11.38 5.82 -12.16
C LEU A 257 11.52 7.17 -12.88
N LEU A 258 12.75 7.67 -13.03
CA LEU A 258 13.04 8.86 -13.83
C LEU A 258 12.95 8.52 -15.33
N ASP A 259 13.57 7.43 -15.75
CA ASP A 259 13.63 6.99 -17.14
C ASP A 259 12.24 6.67 -17.71
N ASN A 260 11.37 6.07 -16.90
CA ASN A 260 9.99 5.73 -17.30
C ASN A 260 8.99 6.87 -17.09
N GLY A 261 9.45 8.05 -16.65
CA GLY A 261 8.63 9.25 -16.48
C GLY A 261 7.67 9.22 -15.29
N THR A 262 7.76 8.25 -14.38
CA THR A 262 6.98 8.25 -13.13
C THR A 262 7.41 9.39 -12.21
N ILE A 263 8.70 9.72 -12.21
CA ILE A 263 9.26 10.93 -11.61
C ILE A 263 9.72 11.84 -12.75
N ASP A 264 9.27 13.09 -12.76
CA ASP A 264 9.74 14.09 -13.71
C ASP A 264 11.18 14.50 -13.37
N PRO A 265 12.17 14.32 -14.28
CA PRO A 265 13.57 14.64 -14.03
C PRO A 265 13.85 16.15 -13.91
N LEU A 266 12.93 17.02 -14.37
CA LEU A 266 13.08 18.47 -14.28
C LEU A 266 12.56 19.00 -12.95
N THR A 267 11.37 18.57 -12.55
CA THR A 267 10.71 19.06 -11.33
C THR A 267 10.98 18.20 -10.10
N PHE A 268 11.51 16.98 -10.28
CA PHE A 268 11.65 15.96 -9.23
C PHE A 268 10.34 15.73 -8.47
N THR A 269 9.25 15.56 -9.21
CA THR A 269 7.93 15.24 -8.64
C THR A 269 7.34 14.00 -9.28
N PHE A 270 6.52 13.25 -8.52
CA PHE A 270 5.77 12.13 -9.05
C PHE A 270 4.69 12.61 -10.03
N THR A 271 4.73 12.14 -11.27
CA THR A 271 3.78 12.51 -12.34
C THR A 271 2.45 11.75 -12.25
N LYS A 272 2.48 10.60 -11.59
CA LYS A 272 1.34 9.71 -11.32
C LYS A 272 1.49 9.05 -9.95
N ASP A 273 0.41 8.46 -9.44
CA ASP A 273 0.48 7.62 -8.24
C ASP A 273 1.37 6.40 -8.52
N TYR A 274 2.08 5.95 -7.49
CA TYR A 274 3.02 4.85 -7.64
C TYR A 274 3.02 3.90 -6.44
N LEU A 275 2.82 2.61 -6.71
CA LEU A 275 2.88 1.55 -5.71
C LEU A 275 4.32 1.16 -5.38
N PHE A 276 4.70 1.34 -4.12
CA PHE A 276 5.97 0.87 -3.60
C PHE A 276 5.83 -0.48 -2.90
N LYS A 277 6.84 -1.35 -3.05
CA LYS A 277 6.96 -2.62 -2.32
C LYS A 277 7.02 -2.46 -0.79
N SER A 278 7.39 -1.27 -0.30
CA SER A 278 7.34 -0.94 1.12
C SER A 278 7.40 0.57 1.36
N PRO A 279 6.93 1.05 2.53
CA PRO A 279 7.12 2.44 2.96
C PRO A 279 8.60 2.86 3.02
N SER A 280 9.51 1.93 3.32
CA SER A 280 10.96 2.20 3.36
C SER A 280 11.54 2.43 1.97
N ALA A 281 11.11 1.65 0.96
CA ALA A 281 11.51 1.88 -0.42
C ALA A 281 11.03 3.25 -0.92
N ALA A 282 9.76 3.59 -0.62
CA ALA A 282 9.19 4.91 -0.92
C ALA A 282 10.01 6.04 -0.28
N GLY A 283 10.22 5.96 1.04
CA GLY A 283 10.99 6.96 1.77
C GLY A 283 12.44 7.08 1.29
N ALA A 284 13.06 5.97 0.89
CA ALA A 284 14.42 6.00 0.38
C ALA A 284 14.53 6.72 -0.97
N VAL A 285 13.64 6.40 -1.92
CA VAL A 285 13.58 7.07 -3.23
C VAL A 285 13.35 8.57 -3.05
N ILE A 286 12.39 8.95 -2.21
CA ILE A 286 12.04 10.34 -1.94
C ILE A 286 13.19 11.10 -1.28
N THR A 287 13.83 10.53 -0.26
CA THR A 287 14.84 11.24 0.55
C THR A 287 16.27 11.15 0.01
N GLY A 288 16.52 10.26 -0.96
CA GLY A 288 17.86 10.06 -1.55
C GLY A 288 18.85 9.37 -0.59
N ARG A 289 18.36 8.55 0.35
CA ARG A 289 19.15 7.80 1.34
C ARG A 289 18.41 6.58 1.84
N ALA A 290 19.06 5.69 2.59
CA ALA A 290 18.36 4.69 3.37
C ALA A 290 17.32 5.36 4.30
N SER A 291 16.09 4.83 4.30
CA SER A 291 14.97 5.35 5.08
C SER A 291 14.32 4.21 5.86
N ASN A 292 13.95 4.50 7.11
CA ASN A 292 13.07 3.63 7.89
C ASN A 292 11.64 4.14 7.73
N GLY A 293 10.94 3.63 6.71
CA GLY A 293 9.61 4.12 6.37
C GLY A 293 8.59 3.94 7.51
N ARG A 294 8.76 2.94 8.39
CA ARG A 294 7.89 2.77 9.55
C ARG A 294 7.97 3.92 10.55
N LYS A 295 9.08 4.66 10.57
CA LYS A 295 9.31 5.80 11.48
C LYS A 295 9.17 7.15 10.79
N GLU A 296 9.48 7.23 9.50
CA GLU A 296 9.52 8.50 8.76
C GLU A 296 8.17 8.91 8.19
N TRP A 297 7.34 7.96 7.77
CA TRP A 297 5.98 8.25 7.32
C TRP A 297 5.07 8.45 8.53
N LYS A 298 4.26 9.51 8.49
CA LYS A 298 3.32 9.86 9.57
C LYS A 298 1.90 9.95 9.03
N GLN A 299 0.94 9.46 9.80
CA GLN A 299 -0.46 9.53 9.43
C GLN A 299 -0.95 10.98 9.52
N VAL A 300 -1.67 11.42 8.50
CA VAL A 300 -2.33 12.73 8.49
C VAL A 300 -3.38 12.77 9.61
N GLY A 301 -3.39 13.86 10.38
CA GLY A 301 -4.35 14.10 11.47
C GLY A 301 -3.94 13.55 12.84
N THR A 302 -3.15 12.47 12.91
CA THR A 302 -2.71 11.89 14.21
C THR A 302 -1.21 12.02 14.46
N ASP A 303 -0.42 12.29 13.43
CA ASP A 303 1.05 12.30 13.45
C ASP A 303 1.72 10.98 13.92
N LEU A 304 0.93 9.92 14.08
CA LEU A 304 1.44 8.59 14.39
C LEU A 304 2.35 8.12 13.26
N THR A 305 3.50 7.56 13.61
CA THR A 305 4.35 6.93 12.61
C THR A 305 3.63 5.75 11.95
N PHE A 306 3.96 5.40 10.72
CA PHE A 306 3.36 4.24 10.02
C PHE A 306 3.47 2.95 10.85
N GLY A 307 4.57 2.78 11.59
CA GLY A 307 4.76 1.67 12.51
C GLY A 307 3.78 1.67 13.68
N GLU A 308 3.53 2.83 14.28
CA GLU A 308 2.56 2.99 15.37
C GLU A 308 1.12 2.86 14.87
N TRP A 309 0.81 3.42 13.70
CA TRP A 309 -0.49 3.22 13.05
C TRP A 309 -0.77 1.74 12.78
N ASN A 310 0.19 1.00 12.21
CA ASN A 310 0.06 -0.45 12.00
C ASN A 310 -0.13 -1.22 13.31
N GLU A 311 0.56 -0.85 14.38
CA GLU A 311 0.35 -1.47 15.69
C GLU A 311 -1.06 -1.17 16.22
N ASP A 312 -1.55 0.05 16.05
CA ASP A 312 -2.92 0.43 16.43
C ASP A 312 -3.98 -0.38 15.66
N GLN A 313 -3.75 -0.73 14.39
CA GLN A 313 -4.69 -1.56 13.60
C GLN A 313 -4.84 -3.00 14.13
N VAL A 314 -3.78 -3.56 14.72
CA VAL A 314 -3.78 -4.95 15.22
C VAL A 314 -4.35 -5.05 16.63
N ASN A 315 -4.17 -4.02 17.45
CA ASN A 315 -4.48 -4.09 18.88
C ASN A 315 -5.97 -3.90 19.22
N GLY A 316 -6.86 -3.85 18.23
CA GLY A 316 -8.29 -3.55 18.47
C GLY A 316 -8.46 -2.21 19.19
N GLU A 317 -9.66 -1.93 19.69
CA GLU A 317 -9.86 -0.83 20.63
C GLU A 317 -9.01 -1.10 21.88
N TYR A 318 -7.85 -0.45 21.98
CA TYR A 318 -7.00 -0.54 23.16
C TYR A 318 -7.78 0.00 24.36
N GLU A 319 -8.12 -0.88 25.30
CA GLU A 319 -8.95 -0.49 26.43
C GLU A 319 -8.17 0.31 27.47
N GLU A 320 -8.84 1.26 28.12
CA GLU A 320 -8.27 2.10 29.19
C GLU A 320 -7.69 1.25 30.33
N ILE A 321 -8.31 0.09 30.59
CA ILE A 321 -7.92 -0.81 31.67
C ILE A 321 -6.47 -1.32 31.53
N LEU A 322 -5.97 -1.48 30.30
CA LEU A 322 -4.62 -1.98 30.04
C LEU A 322 -3.52 -1.00 30.50
N HIS A 323 -3.83 0.30 30.57
CA HIS A 323 -2.91 1.28 31.18
C HIS A 323 -2.80 1.13 32.69
N LEU A 324 -3.85 0.62 33.32
CA LEU A 324 -4.09 0.66 34.75
C LEU A 324 -3.88 -0.68 35.46
N GLU A 325 -4.08 -1.80 34.78
CA GLU A 325 -4.11 -3.15 35.38
C GLU A 325 -2.82 -3.51 36.14
N THR A 326 -1.68 -2.97 35.70
CA THR A 326 -0.35 -3.18 36.32
C THR A 326 0.02 -2.11 37.35
N LYS A 327 -0.85 -1.13 37.59
CA LYS A 327 -0.58 0.04 38.45
C LYS A 327 -1.18 -0.14 39.84
N THR A 328 -0.59 0.53 40.83
CA THR A 328 -1.12 0.51 42.20
C THR A 328 -2.47 1.23 42.27
N SER A 329 -3.32 0.88 43.23
CA SER A 329 -4.62 1.55 43.44
C SER A 329 -4.47 3.06 43.65
N GLN A 330 -3.36 3.51 44.23
CA GLN A 330 -3.04 4.94 44.36
C GLN A 330 -2.87 5.61 42.99
N ILE A 331 -2.12 5.01 42.08
CA ILE A 331 -1.91 5.57 40.73
C ILE A 331 -3.17 5.47 39.88
N GLN A 332 -3.94 4.38 39.99
CA GLN A 332 -5.22 4.25 39.30
C GLN A 332 -6.20 5.36 39.75
N ASN A 333 -6.33 5.59 41.06
CA ASN A 333 -7.17 6.66 41.61
C ASN A 333 -6.68 8.04 41.17
N LEU A 334 -5.37 8.29 41.24
CA LEU A 334 -4.78 9.54 40.79
C LEU A 334 -5.10 9.81 39.31
N TYR A 335 -4.93 8.82 38.44
CA TYR A 335 -5.30 8.91 37.04
C TYR A 335 -6.79 9.23 36.85
N HIS A 336 -7.70 8.53 37.55
CA HIS A 336 -9.13 8.77 37.44
C HIS A 336 -9.51 10.18 37.86
N GLN A 337 -8.91 10.72 38.93
CA GLN A 337 -9.17 12.10 39.35
C GLN A 337 -8.80 13.12 38.27
N PHE A 338 -7.64 12.98 37.63
CA PHE A 338 -7.26 13.85 36.51
C PHE A 338 -8.13 13.65 35.28
N LYS A 339 -8.44 12.39 34.91
CA LYS A 339 -9.32 12.06 33.78
C LYS A 339 -10.69 12.69 33.95
N ASP A 340 -11.32 12.49 35.10
CA ASP A 340 -12.68 12.96 35.37
C ASP A 340 -12.70 14.49 35.46
N ALA A 341 -11.66 15.10 36.07
CA ALA A 341 -11.51 16.55 36.06
C ALA A 341 -11.44 17.11 34.63
N PHE A 342 -10.66 16.48 33.74
CA PHE A 342 -10.55 16.93 32.35
C PHE A 342 -11.85 16.76 31.57
N LEU A 343 -12.52 15.62 31.68
CA LEU A 343 -13.78 15.36 30.97
C LEU A 343 -14.94 16.24 31.46
N ASN A 344 -14.87 16.76 32.69
CA ASN A 344 -15.87 17.68 33.23
C ASN A 344 -15.62 19.15 32.83
N LEU A 345 -14.52 19.47 32.12
CA LEU A 345 -14.19 20.84 31.72
C LEU A 345 -15.10 21.39 30.64
N ASP A 346 -15.42 20.56 29.64
CA ASP A 346 -16.09 20.97 28.41
C ASP A 346 -16.85 19.79 27.80
N VAL A 347 -18.06 20.06 27.29
CA VAL A 347 -18.94 19.08 26.64
C VAL A 347 -18.32 18.52 25.33
N GLY A 348 -17.35 19.22 24.74
CA GLY A 348 -16.66 18.81 23.51
C GLY A 348 -15.29 18.13 23.70
N LEU A 349 -14.84 17.88 24.95
CA LEU A 349 -13.57 17.20 25.19
C LEU A 349 -13.75 15.69 25.22
N GLU A 350 -13.13 15.00 24.26
CA GLU A 350 -13.23 13.55 24.08
C GLU A 350 -11.98 12.82 24.56
N LYS A 351 -12.16 11.67 25.19
CA LYS A 351 -11.04 10.78 25.58
C LYS A 351 -10.77 9.77 24.47
N VAL A 352 -9.53 9.76 23.97
CA VAL A 352 -9.04 8.79 22.99
C VAL A 352 -7.92 7.96 23.60
N ILE A 353 -8.11 6.64 23.64
CA ILE A 353 -7.15 5.72 24.24
C ILE A 353 -6.17 5.25 23.17
N LYS A 354 -4.87 5.37 23.46
CA LYS A 354 -3.77 4.86 22.63
C LYS A 354 -2.93 3.91 23.45
N LYS A 355 -2.19 3.00 22.79
CA LYS A 355 -1.36 1.98 23.48
C LYS A 355 -0.37 2.57 24.50
N LYS A 356 0.17 3.76 24.24
CA LYS A 356 1.18 4.41 25.10
C LYS A 356 0.62 5.48 26.02
N TYR A 357 -0.56 6.02 25.75
CA TYR A 357 -1.12 7.16 26.46
C TYR A 357 -2.63 7.29 26.30
N ILE A 358 -3.26 8.10 27.13
CA ILE A 358 -4.65 8.54 26.96
C ILE A 358 -4.66 10.01 26.54
N ALA A 359 -5.19 10.30 25.35
CA ALA A 359 -5.33 11.67 24.85
C ALA A 359 -6.71 12.25 25.19
N PHE A 360 -6.74 13.55 25.41
CA PHE A 360 -7.95 14.35 25.57
C PHE A 360 -8.00 15.33 24.41
N LYS A 361 -8.98 15.16 23.53
CA LYS A 361 -9.10 15.86 22.25
C LYS A 361 -10.28 16.82 22.24
N LYS A 362 -10.15 17.93 21.53
CA LYS A 362 -11.27 18.81 21.16
C LYS A 362 -11.11 19.18 19.69
N ASN A 363 -12.18 19.06 18.90
CA ASN A 363 -12.19 19.37 17.46
C ASN A 363 -11.00 18.72 16.70
N ASP A 364 -10.73 17.44 16.98
CA ASP A 364 -9.60 16.67 16.45
C ASP A 364 -8.17 17.05 16.89
N PHE A 365 -7.98 18.07 17.72
CA PHE A 365 -6.68 18.42 18.28
C PHE A 365 -6.48 17.81 19.67
N ASN A 366 -5.29 17.28 19.94
CA ASN A 366 -4.93 16.87 21.30
C ASN A 366 -4.72 18.12 22.16
N VAL A 367 -5.45 18.22 23.27
CA VAL A 367 -5.32 19.29 24.26
C VAL A 367 -4.34 18.88 25.35
N ALA A 368 -4.48 17.64 25.83
CA ALA A 368 -3.60 17.04 26.82
C ALA A 368 -3.44 15.53 26.57
N VAL A 369 -2.32 14.98 27.02
CA VAL A 369 -2.01 13.55 26.91
C VAL A 369 -1.48 13.04 28.25
N ILE A 370 -2.10 11.98 28.78
CA ILE A 370 -1.67 11.33 30.03
C ILE A 370 -0.91 10.04 29.74
N TYR A 371 0.29 9.93 30.29
CA TYR A 371 1.08 8.71 30.39
C TYR A 371 1.03 8.19 31.83
N VAL A 372 0.68 6.91 32.00
CA VAL A 372 0.57 6.29 33.33
C VAL A 372 1.79 5.41 33.60
N PHE A 373 2.64 5.81 34.54
CA PHE A 373 3.82 5.06 34.97
C PHE A 373 3.56 4.32 36.30
N PRO A 374 4.40 3.35 36.71
CA PRO A 374 4.19 2.57 37.93
C PRO A 374 4.04 3.39 39.23
N SER A 375 4.70 4.55 39.31
CA SER A 375 4.76 5.38 40.53
C SER A 375 4.31 6.84 40.33
N LYS A 376 3.86 7.21 39.14
CA LYS A 376 3.48 8.59 38.78
C LYS A 376 2.65 8.63 37.50
N ILE A 377 1.98 9.75 37.26
CA ILE A 377 1.42 10.08 35.95
C ILE A 377 2.19 11.27 35.35
N HIS A 378 2.41 11.25 34.04
CA HIS A 378 2.89 12.43 33.31
C HIS A 378 1.77 12.97 32.44
N ILE A 379 1.53 14.27 32.54
CA ILE A 379 0.52 14.98 31.76
C ILE A 379 1.26 15.92 30.83
N ASN A 380 1.23 15.60 29.54
CA ASN A 380 1.83 16.42 28.50
C ASN A 380 0.76 17.38 27.96
N LEU A 381 1.04 18.68 28.04
CA LEU A 381 0.15 19.76 27.61
C LEU A 381 0.51 20.13 26.18
N GLN A 382 -0.37 19.85 25.22
CA GLN A 382 -0.07 19.84 23.79
C GLN A 382 -0.03 21.25 23.18
N GLN A 383 0.88 22.08 23.67
CA GLN A 383 1.10 23.46 23.25
C GLN A 383 2.61 23.71 23.09
N ARG A 384 2.99 24.71 22.28
CA ARG A 384 4.41 25.08 22.12
C ARG A 384 4.96 25.77 23.37
N GLU A 385 6.25 25.56 23.63
CA GLU A 385 7.01 26.27 24.67
C GLU A 385 6.86 27.79 24.53
N GLY A 386 6.70 28.49 25.67
CA GLY A 386 6.62 29.95 25.72
C GLY A 386 5.23 30.55 25.44
N ILE A 387 4.25 29.74 25.01
CA ILE A 387 2.86 30.19 24.84
C ILE A 387 2.06 30.02 26.14
N LEU A 388 2.28 28.92 26.85
CA LEU A 388 1.65 28.67 28.15
C LEU A 388 2.28 29.56 29.23
N LYS A 389 1.45 30.33 29.92
CA LYS A 389 1.85 31.05 31.13
C LYS A 389 1.77 30.09 32.32
N ASP A 390 2.92 29.67 32.82
CA ASP A 390 3.02 28.89 34.05
C ASP A 390 3.30 29.82 35.24
N GLU A 391 2.25 30.20 35.97
CA GLU A 391 2.37 31.11 37.11
C GLU A 391 2.85 30.41 38.38
N SER A 392 2.73 29.07 38.45
CA SER A 392 3.14 28.27 39.62
C SER A 392 4.56 27.72 39.51
N GLY A 393 5.13 27.63 38.30
CA GLY A 393 6.45 27.03 38.05
C GLY A 393 6.46 25.50 38.14
N LEU A 394 5.29 24.87 38.06
CA LEU A 394 5.13 23.41 38.16
C LEU A 394 5.38 22.67 36.84
N LEU A 395 5.39 23.38 35.70
CA LEU A 395 5.59 22.75 34.40
C LEU A 395 7.08 22.55 34.12
N GLU A 396 7.42 21.32 33.76
CA GLU A 396 8.74 20.97 33.27
C GLU A 396 8.77 21.06 31.74
N TYR A 397 9.96 21.34 31.21
CA TYR A 397 10.22 21.33 29.77
C TYR A 397 11.52 20.60 29.45
N ASN A 398 11.51 19.82 28.37
CA ASN A 398 12.71 19.18 27.84
C ASN A 398 12.67 19.21 26.30
N THR A 399 13.81 19.56 25.70
CA THR A 399 14.04 19.62 24.25
C THR A 399 13.65 18.33 23.50
N ALA A 400 13.62 17.19 24.19
CA ALA A 400 13.16 15.92 23.64
C ALA A 400 11.63 15.80 23.47
N GLN A 401 10.82 16.47 24.30
CA GLN A 401 9.36 16.28 24.35
C GLN A 401 8.55 17.36 23.62
N LYS A 402 9.17 18.48 23.19
CA LYS A 402 8.59 19.60 22.42
C LYS A 402 7.40 20.34 23.05
N HIS A 403 6.86 19.84 24.15
CA HIS A 403 5.68 20.32 24.84
C HIS A 403 5.94 20.35 26.35
N PRO A 404 5.40 21.33 27.09
CA PRO A 404 5.50 21.35 28.55
C PRO A 404 4.71 20.18 29.14
N PHE A 405 5.22 19.64 30.24
CA PHE A 405 4.58 18.53 30.93
C PHE A 405 4.59 18.73 32.44
N TYR A 406 3.65 18.08 33.11
CA TYR A 406 3.55 18.03 34.56
C TYR A 406 3.64 16.58 35.04
N THR A 407 4.38 16.37 36.12
CA THR A 407 4.56 15.06 36.75
C THR A 407 3.76 15.00 38.05
N ALA A 408 2.70 14.19 38.10
CA ALA A 408 1.89 14.02 39.31
C ALA A 408 2.24 12.72 40.04
N THR A 409 2.51 12.84 41.35
CA THR A 409 2.58 11.72 42.31
C THR A 409 1.44 11.76 43.34
N SER A 410 0.70 12.87 43.36
CA SER A 410 -0.49 13.14 44.18
C SER A 410 -1.42 14.10 43.43
N ASN A 411 -2.59 14.38 43.99
CA ASN A 411 -3.62 15.24 43.39
C ASN A 411 -3.58 16.71 43.85
N ASN A 412 -2.52 17.12 44.56
CA ASN A 412 -2.42 18.45 45.15
C ASN A 412 -2.56 19.59 44.11
N ASP A 413 -2.05 19.38 42.90
CA ASP A 413 -2.07 20.40 41.84
C ASP A 413 -3.18 20.16 40.81
N LEU A 414 -4.17 19.30 41.12
CA LEU A 414 -5.23 18.91 40.20
C LEU A 414 -5.99 20.12 39.65
N GLU A 415 -6.42 21.05 40.53
CA GLU A 415 -7.17 22.25 40.12
C GLU A 415 -6.35 23.13 39.18
N TYR A 416 -5.07 23.35 39.50
CA TYR A 416 -4.19 24.18 38.70
C TYR A 416 -3.98 23.60 37.30
N ILE A 417 -3.61 22.32 37.21
CA ILE A 417 -3.39 21.66 35.92
C ILE A 417 -4.70 21.59 35.11
N THR A 418 -5.83 21.34 35.76
CA THR A 418 -7.16 21.34 35.13
C THR A 418 -7.50 22.72 34.55
N SER A 419 -7.14 23.81 35.23
CA SER A 419 -7.34 25.17 34.70
C SER A 419 -6.52 25.43 33.43
N ILE A 420 -5.30 24.89 33.33
CA ILE A 420 -4.46 25.01 32.14
C ILE A 420 -5.08 24.23 30.97
N VAL A 421 -5.52 23.00 31.21
CA VAL A 421 -6.18 22.18 30.18
C VAL A 421 -7.46 22.85 29.68
N LYS A 422 -8.24 23.48 30.57
CA LYS A 422 -9.43 24.25 30.19
C LYS A 422 -9.08 25.39 29.24
N ASN A 423 -8.09 26.20 29.62
CA ASN A 423 -7.63 27.30 28.77
C ASN A 423 -7.19 26.79 27.40
N LEU A 424 -6.49 25.65 27.32
CA LEU A 424 -6.09 25.04 26.06
C LEU A 424 -7.26 24.51 25.24
N ALA A 425 -8.32 24.03 25.89
CA ALA A 425 -9.54 23.59 25.21
C ALA A 425 -10.37 24.76 24.70
N ASP A 426 -10.31 25.94 25.32
CA ASP A 426 -11.07 27.12 24.88
C ASP A 426 -10.47 27.83 23.64
N PHE A 427 -9.23 27.49 23.26
CA PHE A 427 -8.59 27.90 22.00
C PHE A 427 -8.87 26.91 20.87
#